data_AF-A0A661DYQ6-F1
#
_entry.id   AF-A0A661DYQ6-F1
#
_cell.length_a   1.000
_cell.length_b   1.000
_cell.length_c   1.000
_cell.angle_alpha   90.00
_cell.angle_beta   90.00
_cell.angle_gamma   90.00
#
_symmetry.space_group_name_H-M   'P 1'
#
loop_
_entity.id
_entity.type
_entity.pdbx_description
1 polymer ?
#
loop_
_entity_poly.entity_id
_entity_poly.type
_entity_poly.pdbx_seq_one_letter_code
_entity_poly.pdbx_strand_id
1 'polypeptide(L)'
;MKRIILLLMALSVAYAPAGHAVTAKVKGFITKTIVANGQFGGCMVSIDKKLADLGLVCLGKSVSFSCDGTFAPQDVASRMFEQAQMAFSKNRKVIIYVEDNKKHNGYCYGNRIDVLKQD
;
A
#
# COMPACT_ATOMS: atom_id res chain seq x y z
N MET A 1 -35.28 45.76 8.42
CA MET A 1 -34.27 45.05 9.26
C MET A 1 -34.35 43.52 9.11
N LYS A 2 -34.44 42.99 7.88
CA LYS A 2 -34.62 41.53 7.64
C LYS A 2 -33.74 40.99 6.50
N ARG A 3 -32.87 41.84 5.94
CA ARG A 3 -32.02 41.52 4.78
C ARG A 3 -30.52 41.37 5.12
N ILE A 4 -30.13 41.59 6.37
CA ILE A 4 -28.71 41.53 6.80
C ILE A 4 -28.31 40.15 7.34
N ILE A 5 -29.28 39.28 7.65
CA ILE A 5 -29.00 37.95 8.25
C ILE A 5 -28.58 36.90 7.19
N LEU A 6 -28.77 37.17 5.89
CA LEU A 6 -28.49 36.21 4.82
C LEU A 6 -27.03 36.22 4.31
N LEU A 7 -26.17 37.08 4.83
CA LEU A 7 -24.78 37.24 4.36
C LEU A 7 -23.71 36.53 5.19
N LEU A 8 -24.08 35.90 6.31
CA LEU A 8 -23.13 35.24 7.24
C LEU A 8 -23.03 33.72 7.10
N MET A 9 -23.75 33.10 6.16
CA MET A 9 -23.86 31.64 6.05
C MET A 9 -23.08 31.03 4.87
N ALA A 10 -22.25 31.81 4.17
CA ALA A 10 -21.60 31.40 2.93
C ALA A 10 -20.09 31.16 3.03
N LEU A 11 -19.51 31.07 4.25
CA LEU A 11 -18.07 30.95 4.43
C LEU A 11 -17.63 29.75 5.28
N SER A 12 -18.27 28.59 5.08
CA SER A 12 -17.73 27.30 5.53
C SER A 12 -17.03 26.62 4.34
N VAL A 13 -15.90 27.18 3.92
CA VAL A 13 -14.95 26.47 3.04
C VAL A 13 -14.38 25.34 3.87
N ALA A 14 -14.92 24.14 3.66
CA ALA A 14 -14.39 22.92 4.24
C ALA A 14 -12.94 22.75 3.81
N TYR A 15 -12.01 22.96 4.75
CA TYR A 15 -10.61 22.59 4.61
C TYR A 15 -10.54 21.06 4.65
N ALA A 16 -10.85 20.41 3.53
CA ALA A 16 -10.54 19.00 3.37
C ALA A 16 -9.01 18.90 3.22
N PRO A 17 -8.30 18.15 4.09
CA PRO A 17 -6.91 17.84 3.80
C PRO A 17 -6.90 17.09 2.47
N ALA A 18 -6.24 17.66 1.48
CA ALA A 18 -5.93 16.94 0.26
C ALA A 18 -5.10 15.72 0.67
N GLY A 19 -5.73 14.55 0.72
CA GLY A 19 -5.05 13.29 0.93
C GLY A 19 -4.14 13.05 -0.26
N HIS A 20 -2.91 13.52 -0.19
CA HIS A 20 -1.91 13.23 -1.19
C HIS A 20 -1.68 11.72 -1.16
N ALA A 21 -2.08 11.03 -2.22
CA ALA A 21 -1.74 9.63 -2.42
C ALA A 21 -0.22 9.51 -2.46
N VAL A 22 0.39 8.94 -1.42
CA VAL A 22 1.84 8.76 -1.38
C VAL A 22 2.14 7.40 -1.98
N THR A 23 2.85 7.40 -3.10
CA THR A 23 3.56 6.21 -3.56
C THR A 23 4.97 6.27 -2.99
N ALA A 24 5.31 5.34 -2.10
CA ALA A 24 6.67 5.23 -1.57
C ALA A 24 7.40 3.98 -2.06
N LYS A 25 8.71 4.09 -2.20
CA LYS A 25 9.60 2.97 -2.51
C LYS A 25 10.11 2.36 -1.21
N VAL A 26 9.76 1.13 -0.93
CA VAL A 26 10.16 0.39 0.26
C VAL A 26 11.24 -0.60 -0.11
N LYS A 27 12.49 -0.30 0.26
CA LYS A 27 13.66 -1.17 0.01
C LYS A 27 13.97 -2.00 1.24
N GLY A 28 14.06 -3.32 1.09
CA GLY A 28 14.30 -4.22 2.23
C GLY A 28 14.29 -5.69 1.86
N PHE A 29 14.35 -6.53 2.89
CA PHE A 29 14.21 -7.98 2.78
C PHE A 29 12.78 -8.40 3.13
N ILE A 30 12.24 -9.34 2.37
CA ILE A 30 10.99 -9.99 2.73
C ILE A 30 11.28 -10.90 3.93
N THR A 31 10.46 -10.79 4.97
CA THR A 31 10.58 -11.58 6.20
C THR A 31 9.48 -12.62 6.33
N LYS A 32 8.39 -12.46 5.56
CA LYS A 32 7.26 -13.38 5.56
C LYS A 32 6.44 -13.23 4.28
N THR A 33 5.93 -14.34 3.76
CA THR A 33 4.96 -14.39 2.66
C THR A 33 3.65 -14.99 3.18
N ILE A 34 2.51 -14.44 2.79
CA ILE A 34 1.18 -14.90 3.23
C ILE A 34 0.27 -15.05 2.02
N VAL A 35 -0.41 -16.19 1.94
CA VAL A 35 -1.56 -16.42 1.07
C VAL A 35 -2.76 -16.65 1.98
N ALA A 36 -3.82 -15.87 1.80
CA ALA A 36 -5.02 -15.97 2.62
C ALA A 36 -6.24 -15.63 1.79
N ASN A 37 -7.09 -16.62 1.52
CA ASN A 37 -8.30 -16.40 0.74
C ASN A 37 -9.27 -15.47 1.49
N GLY A 38 -9.80 -14.46 0.79
CA GLY A 38 -10.75 -13.48 1.35
C GLY A 38 -10.17 -12.52 2.39
N GLN A 39 -8.85 -12.54 2.63
CA GLN A 39 -8.19 -11.64 3.58
C GLN A 39 -7.01 -10.95 2.93
N PHE A 40 -6.79 -9.68 3.30
CA PHE A 40 -5.59 -8.93 2.93
C PHE A 40 -5.35 -8.85 1.42
N GLY A 41 -6.41 -8.93 0.60
CA GLY A 41 -6.30 -8.96 -0.85
C GLY A 41 -5.81 -10.29 -1.43
N GLY A 42 -5.95 -11.42 -0.71
CA GLY A 42 -5.57 -12.74 -1.20
C GLY A 42 -4.11 -13.12 -0.96
N CYS A 43 -3.19 -12.16 -1.03
CA CYS A 43 -1.76 -12.38 -0.80
C CYS A 43 -1.06 -11.11 -0.28
N MET A 44 -0.08 -11.29 0.59
CA MET A 44 0.74 -10.20 1.10
C MET A 44 2.14 -10.66 1.52
N VAL A 45 3.05 -9.71 1.66
CA VAL A 45 4.39 -9.92 2.22
C VAL A 45 4.66 -8.98 3.38
N SER A 46 5.46 -9.41 4.35
CA SER A 46 6.04 -8.53 5.35
C SER A 46 7.48 -8.20 4.98
N ILE A 47 7.86 -6.93 5.11
CA ILE A 47 9.23 -6.45 4.88
C ILE A 47 9.93 -6.14 6.21
N ASP A 48 11.25 -6.12 6.22
CA ASP A 48 12.06 -5.80 7.40
C ASP A 48 12.01 -4.32 7.81
N LYS A 49 11.22 -3.49 7.12
CA LYS A 49 11.01 -2.06 7.39
C LYS A 49 9.60 -1.78 7.92
N LYS A 50 9.46 -0.81 8.82
CA LYS A 50 8.15 -0.27 9.18
C LYS A 50 7.72 0.72 8.10
N LEU A 51 6.49 0.59 7.62
CA LEU A 51 5.97 1.46 6.57
C LEU A 51 5.72 2.88 7.09
N ALA A 52 5.34 3.01 8.36
CA ALA A 52 5.15 4.30 9.02
C ALA A 52 6.44 5.16 9.07
N ASP A 53 7.62 4.52 9.18
CA ASP A 53 8.92 5.23 9.18
C ASP A 53 9.20 5.89 7.81
N LEU A 54 8.46 5.51 6.77
CA LEU A 54 8.53 6.06 5.40
C LEU A 54 7.40 7.05 5.12
N GLY A 55 6.65 7.47 6.14
CA GLY A 55 5.51 8.39 6.03
C GLY A 55 4.24 7.74 5.46
N LEU A 56 4.22 6.43 5.27
CA LEU A 56 3.05 5.72 4.75
C LEU A 56 2.04 5.44 5.86
N VAL A 57 0.77 5.70 5.58
CA VAL A 57 -0.33 5.40 6.53
C VAL A 57 -0.79 3.95 6.37
N CYS A 58 0.08 2.99 6.72
CA CYS A 58 -0.15 1.55 6.55
C CYS A 58 -0.06 0.79 7.87
N LEU A 59 -0.82 -0.29 8.00
CA LEU A 59 -0.76 -1.14 9.19
C LEU A 59 0.52 -1.99 9.18
N GLY A 60 1.42 -1.71 10.12
CA GLY A 60 2.62 -2.52 10.39
C GLY A 60 3.67 -2.52 9.28
N LYS A 61 4.10 -3.73 8.90
CA LYS A 61 5.21 -3.97 7.95
C LYS A 61 4.76 -4.74 6.69
N SER A 62 3.45 -4.93 6.53
CA SER A 62 2.94 -5.81 5.48
C SER A 62 2.35 -5.01 4.32
N VAL A 63 2.57 -5.54 3.12
CA VAL A 63 2.09 -4.99 1.85
C VAL A 63 1.29 -6.06 1.13
N SER A 64 0.05 -5.75 0.78
CA SER A 64 -0.82 -6.61 -0.03
C SER A 64 -0.52 -6.43 -1.51
N PHE A 65 -0.47 -7.52 -2.28
CA PHE A 65 -0.40 -7.42 -3.74
C PHE A 65 -1.76 -7.53 -4.42
N SER A 66 -2.85 -7.67 -3.67
CA SER A 66 -4.21 -7.70 -4.24
C SER A 66 -4.42 -8.87 -5.23
N CYS A 67 -3.92 -10.07 -4.87
CA CYS A 67 -4.12 -11.31 -5.63
C CYS A 67 -5.60 -11.74 -5.80
N ASP A 68 -6.54 -11.10 -5.10
CA ASP A 68 -7.97 -11.27 -5.35
C ASP A 68 -8.50 -10.48 -6.57
N GLY A 69 -7.67 -9.63 -7.17
CA GLY A 69 -8.03 -8.86 -8.37
C GLY A 69 -8.53 -7.45 -8.08
N THR A 70 -8.58 -7.00 -6.81
CA THR A 70 -9.25 -5.74 -6.44
C THR A 70 -8.53 -4.49 -6.99
N PHE A 71 -7.19 -4.50 -7.01
CA PHE A 71 -6.38 -3.32 -7.38
C PHE A 71 -5.45 -3.55 -8.58
N ALA A 72 -5.34 -4.78 -9.05
CA ALA A 72 -4.60 -5.19 -10.25
C ALA A 72 -5.25 -6.45 -10.83
N PRO A 73 -5.02 -6.76 -12.12
CA PRO A 73 -5.37 -8.07 -12.67
C PRO A 73 -4.78 -9.20 -11.82
N GLN A 74 -5.59 -10.22 -11.54
CA GLN A 74 -5.23 -11.31 -10.64
C GLN A 74 -3.94 -12.03 -11.05
N ASP A 75 -3.71 -12.21 -12.35
CA ASP A 75 -2.51 -12.83 -12.91
C ASP A 75 -1.26 -11.96 -12.69
N VAL A 76 -1.38 -10.64 -12.85
CA VAL A 76 -0.29 -9.68 -12.58
C VAL A 76 0.05 -9.66 -11.09
N ALA A 77 -0.97 -9.58 -10.23
CA ALA A 77 -0.79 -9.60 -8.77
C ALA A 77 -0.14 -10.91 -8.29
N SER A 78 -0.57 -12.05 -8.85
CA SER A 78 0.01 -13.36 -8.54
C SER A 78 1.49 -13.43 -8.95
N ARG A 79 1.85 -12.95 -10.15
CA ARG A 79 3.25 -12.87 -10.60
C ARG A 79 4.11 -11.98 -9.70
N MET A 80 3.58 -10.86 -9.22
CA MET A 80 4.28 -10.01 -8.25
C MET A 80 4.55 -10.76 -6.95
N PHE A 81 3.55 -11.50 -6.45
CA PHE A 81 3.72 -12.32 -5.25
C PHE A 81 4.72 -13.47 -5.45
N GLU A 82 4.69 -14.15 -6.60
CA GLU A 82 5.68 -15.19 -6.96
C GLU A 82 7.11 -14.64 -6.99
N GLN A 83 7.32 -13.45 -7.54
CA GLN A 83 8.63 -12.78 -7.49
C GLN A 83 9.06 -12.48 -6.06
N ALA A 84 8.12 -12.10 -5.20
CA ALA A 84 8.36 -11.86 -3.79
C ALA A 84 8.75 -13.16 -3.05
N GLN A 85 8.08 -14.28 -3.34
CA GLN A 85 8.42 -15.60 -2.79
C GLN A 85 9.82 -16.07 -3.25
N MET A 86 10.15 -15.85 -4.52
CA MET A 86 11.50 -16.13 -5.05
C MET A 86 12.56 -15.27 -4.36
N ALA A 87 12.28 -13.99 -4.13
CA ALA A 87 13.21 -13.12 -3.42
C ALA A 87 13.38 -13.55 -1.96
N PHE A 88 12.29 -13.94 -1.29
CA PHE A 88 12.30 -14.47 0.07
C PHE A 88 13.15 -15.74 0.18
N SER A 89 12.94 -16.73 -0.70
CA SER A 89 13.68 -18.00 -0.66
C SER A 89 15.17 -17.83 -0.95
N LYS A 90 15.55 -16.79 -1.72
CA LYS A 90 16.94 -16.46 -2.03
C LYS A 90 17.55 -15.42 -1.10
N ASN A 91 16.85 -14.99 -0.05
CA ASN A 91 17.27 -13.91 0.83
C ASN A 91 17.76 -12.66 0.06
N ARG A 92 16.98 -12.25 -0.95
CA ARG A 92 17.30 -11.09 -1.82
C ARG A 92 16.58 -9.83 -1.36
N LYS A 93 17.24 -8.69 -1.51
CA LYS A 93 16.60 -7.37 -1.35
C LYS A 93 15.62 -7.12 -2.48
N VAL A 94 14.53 -6.44 -2.15
CA VAL A 94 13.51 -5.98 -3.09
C VAL A 94 13.27 -4.49 -2.93
N ILE A 95 12.65 -3.89 -3.94
CA ILE A 95 11.98 -2.59 -3.84
C ILE A 95 10.50 -2.84 -4.11
N ILE A 96 9.64 -2.47 -3.17
CA ILE A 96 8.18 -2.52 -3.34
C ILE A 96 7.66 -1.09 -3.45
N TYR A 97 6.86 -0.84 -4.47
CA TYR A 97 6.17 0.44 -4.65
C TYR A 97 4.82 0.34 -3.96
N VAL A 98 4.64 1.11 -2.89
CA VAL A 98 3.49 1.02 -2.00
C VAL A 98 2.64 2.26 -2.15
N GLU A 99 1.36 2.06 -2.44
CA GLU A 99 0.32 3.09 -2.49
C GLU A 99 -0.48 3.03 -1.17
N ASP A 100 -0.46 4.11 -0.39
CA ASP A 100 -1.18 4.15 0.88
C ASP A 100 -2.63 4.65 0.80
N ASN A 101 -3.07 5.11 -0.37
CA ASN A 101 -4.47 5.42 -0.65
C ASN A 101 -5.32 4.19 -1.02
N LYS A 102 -4.68 3.04 -1.31
CA LYS A 102 -5.34 1.76 -1.61
C LYS A 102 -4.99 0.74 -0.54
N LYS A 103 -6.00 0.15 0.10
CA LYS A 103 -5.79 -0.72 1.26
C LYS A 103 -6.71 -1.93 1.25
N HIS A 104 -6.17 -3.02 1.78
CA HIS A 104 -6.90 -4.22 2.18
C HIS A 104 -6.79 -4.40 3.68
N ASN A 105 -7.91 -4.30 4.41
CA ASN A 105 -7.95 -4.45 5.87
C ASN A 105 -6.92 -3.56 6.62
N GLY A 106 -6.66 -2.34 6.10
CA GLY A 106 -5.67 -1.40 6.66
C GLY A 106 -4.22 -1.60 6.18
N TYR A 107 -3.92 -2.68 5.46
CA TYR A 107 -2.62 -2.90 4.84
C TYR A 107 -2.57 -2.29 3.45
N CYS A 108 -1.46 -1.65 3.13
CA CYS A 108 -1.32 -0.92 1.87
C CYS A 108 -1.08 -1.85 0.69
N TYR A 109 -1.49 -1.36 -0.48
CA TYR A 109 -1.32 -2.03 -1.74
C TYR A 109 0.10 -1.80 -2.30
N GLY A 110 0.77 -2.89 -2.68
CA GLY A 110 1.99 -2.85 -3.47
C GLY A 110 1.64 -2.98 -4.94
N ASN A 111 1.93 -1.96 -5.75
CA ASN A 111 1.57 -1.94 -7.17
C ASN A 111 2.68 -2.45 -8.10
N ARG A 112 3.88 -2.68 -7.55
CA ARG A 112 5.05 -3.20 -8.25
C ARG A 112 6.07 -3.73 -7.26
N ILE A 113 6.81 -4.75 -7.67
CA ILE A 113 8.00 -5.26 -6.98
C ILE A 113 9.17 -5.37 -7.95
N ASP A 114 10.35 -4.93 -7.52
CA ASP A 114 11.62 -5.12 -8.22
C ASP A 114 12.55 -5.97 -7.34
N VAL A 115 13.11 -7.06 -7.89
CA VAL A 115 14.06 -7.91 -7.15
C VAL A 115 15.49 -7.51 -7.51
N LEU A 116 16.29 -7.13 -6.51
CA LEU A 116 17.65 -6.58 -6.70
C LEU A 116 18.70 -7.69 -6.85
N LYS A 117 19.73 -7.48 -7.68
CA LYS A 117 20.85 -8.42 -7.84
C LYS A 117 21.51 -8.69 -6.48
N GLN A 118 22.06 -9.90 -6.31
CA GLN A 118 22.93 -10.22 -5.18
C GLN A 118 24.28 -9.53 -5.39
N ASP A 119 24.72 -8.77 -4.38
CA ASP A 119 26.03 -8.11 -4.34
C ASP A 119 27.14 -9.16 -4.09
#